data_AF-A0A7R9HMX2-F1
#
_entry.id   AF-A0A7R9HMX2-F1
#
_cell.length_a   1.000
_cell.length_b   1.000
_cell.length_c   1.000
_cell.angle_alpha   90.00
_cell.angle_beta   90.00
_cell.angle_gamma   90.00
#
_symmetry.space_group_name_H-M   'P 1'
#
loop_
_entity.id
_entity.type
_entity.pdbx_description
1 polymer ?
#
loop_
_entity_poly.entity_id
_entity_poly.type
_entity_poly.pdbx_seq_one_letter_code
_entity_poly.pdbx_strand_id
1 'polypeptide(L)'
;MANRTSNNGGLRDTALLECILGTKIVVTGDYILPQEASLLVMNHRTRLDWNFLWAAMFHACQPMAHRLKFVLKASIRHLPGPGWVMQMACFLYIHRRWERDKALLSRTLDYFRDIGHTYQVRDGQLDAIYDITVGYPRTLPQSEVDLARGIFPEEVHLNIRR
;
A
#
# COMPACT_ATOMS: atom_id res chain seq x y z
N MET A 1 3.80 -17.30 -15.38
CA MET A 1 3.31 -16.70 -14.13
C MET A 1 4.18 -17.18 -12.98
N ALA A 2 5.01 -16.32 -12.39
CA ALA A 2 5.87 -16.69 -11.28
C ALA A 2 5.14 -16.40 -9.95
N ASN A 3 4.93 -17.44 -9.13
CA ASN A 3 4.33 -17.31 -7.82
C ASN A 3 5.43 -16.90 -6.83
N ARG A 4 5.38 -15.68 -6.29
CA ARG A 4 6.39 -15.15 -5.38
C ARG A 4 5.90 -15.32 -3.96
N THR A 5 6.41 -16.36 -3.29
CA THR A 5 6.10 -16.68 -1.89
C THR A 5 7.31 -16.41 -1.00
N SER A 6 7.07 -16.01 0.24
CA SER A 6 8.09 -15.72 1.27
C SER A 6 9.09 -16.86 1.61
N ASN A 7 8.97 -18.07 1.05
CA ASN A 7 9.90 -19.18 1.34
C ASN A 7 11.31 -18.96 0.75
N ASN A 8 12.19 -18.27 1.49
CA ASN A 8 13.62 -18.57 1.60
C ASN A 8 14.27 -17.72 2.70
N GLY A 9 14.94 -18.39 3.65
CA GLY A 9 15.46 -17.86 4.92
C GLY A 9 16.62 -16.89 4.83
N GLY A 10 16.45 -15.77 4.12
CA GLY A 10 17.26 -14.57 4.29
C GLY A 10 16.47 -13.53 5.07
N LEU A 11 17.05 -12.97 6.14
CA LEU A 11 16.45 -11.83 6.84
C LEU A 11 16.08 -10.75 5.83
N ARG A 12 14.78 -10.52 5.68
CA ARG A 12 14.17 -9.55 4.77
C ARG A 12 13.25 -8.70 5.63
N ASP A 13 13.37 -7.38 5.61
CA ASP A 13 12.78 -6.47 6.62
C ASP A 13 11.24 -6.49 6.74
N THR A 14 10.51 -7.21 5.87
CA THR A 14 9.10 -7.59 6.09
C THR A 14 8.89 -8.69 7.13
N ALA A 15 9.98 -9.32 7.57
CA ALA A 15 10.03 -10.37 8.56
C ALA A 15 9.32 -9.98 9.85
N LEU A 16 9.23 -8.70 10.23
CA LEU A 16 8.55 -8.36 11.47
C LEU A 16 7.04 -8.67 11.43
N LEU A 17 6.34 -8.31 10.34
CA LEU A 17 4.91 -8.62 10.18
C LEU A 17 4.68 -10.12 9.89
N GLU A 18 5.52 -10.73 9.06
CA GLU A 18 5.42 -12.15 8.74
C GLU A 18 5.79 -13.04 9.94
N CYS A 19 6.80 -12.67 10.74
CA CYS A 19 7.25 -13.42 11.92
C CYS A 19 6.41 -13.14 13.17
N ILE A 20 5.93 -11.91 13.41
CA ILE A 20 5.06 -11.62 14.57
C ILE A 20 3.66 -12.22 14.37
N LEU A 21 3.13 -12.21 13.13
CA LEU A 21 1.76 -12.64 12.87
C LEU A 21 1.64 -14.08 12.31
N GLY A 22 2.74 -14.70 11.88
CA GLY A 22 2.71 -16.01 11.23
C GLY A 22 1.99 -16.00 9.87
N THR A 23 1.81 -14.82 9.27
CA THR A 23 1.08 -14.64 8.02
C THR A 23 2.01 -14.83 6.82
N LYS A 24 1.64 -15.73 5.90
CA LYS A 24 2.33 -15.93 4.64
C LYS A 24 1.79 -14.99 3.56
N ILE A 25 2.66 -14.13 3.02
CA ILE A 25 2.33 -13.25 1.90
C ILE A 25 2.64 -13.95 0.57
N VAL A 26 1.66 -13.98 -0.32
CA VAL A 26 1.75 -14.57 -1.66
C VAL A 26 1.47 -13.49 -2.68
N VAL A 27 2.44 -13.17 -3.53
CA VAL A 27 2.30 -12.17 -4.59
C VAL A 27 2.38 -12.84 -5.95
N THR A 28 1.40 -12.55 -6.80
CA THR A 28 1.34 -13.05 -8.19
C THR A 28 1.17 -11.91 -9.19
N GLY A 29 1.45 -12.21 -10.46
CA GLY A 29 1.29 -11.26 -11.55
C GLY A 29 2.54 -10.42 -11.81
N ASP A 30 2.35 -9.16 -12.18
CA ASP A 30 3.40 -8.28 -12.68
C ASP A 30 4.32 -7.71 -11.59
N TYR A 31 5.49 -7.22 -11.99
CA TYR A 31 6.35 -6.43 -11.11
C TYR A 31 5.90 -4.97 -11.11
N ILE A 32 6.06 -4.32 -9.97
CA ILE A 32 5.88 -2.87 -9.85
C ILE A 32 7.25 -2.22 -10.02
N LEU A 33 7.35 -1.30 -10.97
CA LEU A 33 8.58 -0.56 -11.25
C LEU A 33 8.56 0.75 -10.46
N PRO A 34 9.39 0.90 -9.40
CA PRO A 34 9.33 2.08 -8.55
C PRO A 34 9.92 3.35 -9.21
N GLN A 35 10.48 3.22 -10.41
CA GLN A 35 10.92 4.35 -11.23
C GLN A 35 9.77 5.01 -12.00
N GLU A 36 8.65 4.30 -12.18
CA GLU A 36 7.48 4.77 -12.93
C GLU A 36 6.55 5.59 -12.01
N ALA A 37 6.02 6.70 -12.53
CA ALA A 37 4.91 7.42 -11.91
C ALA A 37 3.62 6.59 -12.01
N SER A 38 3.39 5.77 -10.98
CA SER A 38 2.37 4.72 -11.00
C SER A 38 1.18 5.02 -10.09
N LEU A 39 -0.04 4.76 -10.57
CA LEU A 39 -1.25 4.74 -9.75
C LEU A 39 -1.65 3.30 -9.43
N LEU A 40 -1.68 2.94 -8.15
CA LEU A 40 -2.11 1.62 -7.70
C LEU A 40 -3.57 1.71 -7.26
N VAL A 41 -4.43 0.95 -7.91
CA VAL A 41 -5.84 0.78 -7.56
C VAL A 41 -6.00 -0.61 -6.96
N MET A 42 -6.58 -0.70 -5.77
CA MET A 42 -6.76 -1.96 -5.07
C MET A 42 -8.20 -2.09 -4.58
N ASN A 43 -8.76 -3.31 -4.62
CA ASN A 43 -9.98 -3.58 -3.88
C ASN A 43 -9.74 -3.40 -2.35
N HIS A 44 -10.74 -2.91 -1.62
CA HIS A 44 -10.64 -2.70 -0.17
C HIS A 44 -11.60 -3.64 0.56
N ARG A 45 -11.09 -4.74 1.07
CA ARG A 45 -11.83 -5.81 1.74
C ARG A 45 -11.88 -5.62 3.25
N THR A 46 -10.81 -5.09 3.85
CA THR A 46 -10.65 -5.00 5.31
C THR A 46 -9.97 -3.70 5.71
N ARG A 47 -10.15 -3.27 6.96
CA ARG A 47 -9.43 -2.09 7.51
C ARG A 47 -7.91 -2.30 7.57
N LEU A 48 -7.44 -3.52 7.38
CA LEU A 48 -6.06 -3.95 7.57
C LEU A 48 -5.32 -4.18 6.26
N ASP A 49 -5.99 -4.03 5.11
CA ASP A 49 -5.39 -4.30 3.80
C ASP A 49 -4.09 -3.52 3.59
N TRP A 50 -4.01 -2.28 4.12
CA TRP A 50 -2.82 -1.45 4.02
C TRP A 50 -1.59 -2.06 4.71
N ASN A 51 -1.76 -2.81 5.82
CA ASN A 51 -0.65 -3.49 6.50
C ASN A 51 -0.04 -4.57 5.60
N PHE A 52 -0.89 -5.37 4.95
CA PHE A 52 -0.45 -6.45 4.07
C PHE A 52 0.05 -5.93 2.73
N LEU A 53 -0.46 -4.79 2.25
CA LEU A 53 0.03 -4.16 1.02
C LEU A 53 1.50 -3.74 1.15
N TRP A 54 1.94 -3.20 2.29
CA TRP A 54 3.36 -2.90 2.51
C TRP A 54 4.25 -4.14 2.39
N ALA A 55 3.83 -5.25 3.00
CA ALA A 55 4.56 -6.52 2.89
C ALA A 55 4.56 -7.04 1.45
N ALA A 56 3.45 -6.91 0.73
CA ALA A 56 3.35 -7.28 -0.68
C ALA A 56 4.27 -6.44 -1.58
N MET A 57 4.35 -5.12 -1.35
CA MET A 57 5.22 -4.23 -2.12
C MET A 57 6.69 -4.61 -2.03
N PHE A 58 7.13 -5.11 -0.87
CA PHE A 58 8.49 -5.62 -0.72
C PHE A 58 8.81 -6.79 -1.68
N HIS A 59 7.83 -7.66 -1.93
CA HIS A 59 7.97 -8.80 -2.85
C HIS A 59 7.62 -8.45 -4.30
N ALA A 60 6.84 -7.38 -4.51
CA ALA A 60 6.33 -6.95 -5.80
C ALA A 60 7.24 -5.96 -6.53
N CYS A 61 7.95 -5.10 -5.80
CA CYS A 61 8.75 -4.02 -6.37
C CYS A 61 10.13 -4.50 -6.82
N GLN A 62 10.54 -4.14 -8.04
CA GLN A 62 11.90 -4.36 -8.53
C GLN A 62 12.49 -3.12 -9.20
N PRO A 63 13.61 -2.57 -8.67
CA PRO A 63 14.27 -2.90 -7.40
C PRO A 63 13.36 -2.62 -6.19
N MET A 64 13.75 -3.12 -5.02
CA MET A 64 12.98 -2.87 -3.80
C MET A 64 12.91 -1.36 -3.49
N ALA A 65 11.71 -0.86 -3.21
CA ALA A 65 11.49 0.54 -2.87
C ALA A 65 10.37 0.69 -1.83
N HIS A 66 10.50 1.70 -0.98
CA HIS A 66 9.55 2.03 0.09
C HIS A 66 8.74 3.31 -0.21
N ARG A 67 8.59 3.66 -1.49
CA ARG A 67 8.08 4.97 -1.94
C ARG A 67 6.58 4.96 -2.27
N LEU A 68 5.77 4.39 -1.38
CA LEU A 68 4.31 4.33 -1.53
C LEU A 68 3.63 5.50 -0.79
N LYS A 69 2.65 6.14 -1.44
CA LYS A 69 1.76 7.14 -0.83
C LYS A 69 0.34 6.63 -0.87
N PHE A 70 -0.37 6.71 0.27
CA PHE A 70 -1.75 6.28 0.37
C PHE A 70 -2.71 7.47 0.29
N VAL A 71 -3.91 7.19 -0.23
CA VAL A 71 -5.08 8.05 -0.06
C VAL A 71 -5.82 7.59 1.18
N LEU A 72 -5.86 8.45 2.20
CA LEU A 72 -6.39 8.17 3.53
C LEU A 72 -7.64 8.98 3.82
N LYS A 73 -8.49 8.47 4.72
CA LYS A 73 -9.61 9.25 5.26
C LYS A 73 -9.08 10.39 6.14
N ALA A 74 -9.61 11.60 5.97
CA ALA A 74 -9.20 12.79 6.72
C ALA A 74 -9.21 12.60 8.25
N SER A 75 -10.13 11.80 8.80
CA SER A 75 -10.16 11.53 10.24
C SER A 75 -8.91 10.80 10.78
N ILE A 76 -8.21 10.02 9.94
CA ILE A 76 -6.98 9.29 10.32
C ILE A 76 -5.85 10.26 10.67
N ARG A 77 -5.89 11.48 10.14
CA ARG A 77 -4.92 12.55 10.43
C ARG A 77 -4.76 12.81 11.94
N HIS A 78 -5.82 12.63 12.70
CA HIS A 78 -5.86 12.96 14.12
C HIS A 78 -5.44 11.80 15.03
N LEU A 79 -5.19 10.60 14.47
CA LEU A 79 -4.75 9.46 15.25
C LEU A 79 -3.29 9.68 15.70
N PRO A 80 -3.00 9.67 17.02
CA PRO A 80 -1.65 9.85 17.52
C PRO A 80 -0.76 8.68 17.06
N GLY A 81 0.47 8.98 16.64
CA GLY A 81 1.37 7.99 16.03
C GLY A 81 1.14 7.89 14.51
N PRO A 82 0.38 6.90 13.99
CA PRO A 82 0.25 6.68 12.55
C PRO A 82 -0.21 7.92 11.77
N GLY A 83 -1.19 8.68 12.30
CA GLY A 83 -1.69 9.88 11.64
C GLY A 83 -0.65 11.00 11.55
N TRP A 84 0.24 11.13 12.53
CA TRP A 84 1.31 12.13 12.52
C TRP A 84 2.43 11.73 11.57
N VAL A 85 2.85 10.47 11.61
CA VAL A 85 3.88 9.94 10.70
C VAL A 85 3.43 10.03 9.25
N MET A 86 2.18 9.66 8.95
CA MET A 86 1.61 9.76 7.60
C MET A 86 1.46 11.21 7.12
N GLN A 87 1.24 12.17 8.03
CA GLN A 87 1.29 13.61 7.69
C GLN A 87 2.71 14.05 7.31
N MET A 88 3.72 13.67 8.09
CA MET A 88 5.12 13.97 7.78
C MET A 88 5.59 13.29 6.49
N ALA A 89 5.01 12.14 6.17
CA ALA A 89 5.23 11.45 4.90
C ALA A 89 4.44 12.08 3.73
N CYS A 90 3.73 13.19 3.91
CA CYS A 90 2.92 13.85 2.88
C CYS A 90 1.89 12.92 2.21
N PHE A 91 1.22 12.06 2.99
CA PHE A 91 0.11 11.25 2.47
C PHE A 91 -1.11 12.12 2.19
N LEU A 92 -1.96 11.67 1.29
CA LEU A 92 -3.12 12.41 0.82
C LEU A 92 -4.34 12.08 1.66
N TYR A 93 -5.02 13.09 2.21
CA TYR A 93 -6.16 12.91 3.12
C TYR A 93 -7.47 13.43 2.52
N ILE A 94 -8.41 12.56 2.17
CA ILE A 94 -9.69 12.93 1.55
C ILE A 94 -10.85 12.98 2.54
N HIS A 95 -11.83 13.85 2.26
CA HIS A 95 -13.07 13.99 3.03
C HIS A 95 -14.22 13.16 2.47
N ARG A 96 -14.00 12.45 1.36
CA ARG A 96 -15.01 11.70 0.59
C ARG A 96 -16.13 12.61 0.08
N ARG A 97 -15.76 13.82 -0.34
CA ARG A 97 -16.65 14.83 -0.96
C ARG A 97 -15.93 15.43 -2.15
N TRP A 98 -16.35 15.04 -3.36
CA TRP A 98 -15.67 15.40 -4.61
C TRP A 98 -15.42 16.90 -4.75
N GLU A 99 -16.42 17.74 -4.52
CA GLU A 99 -16.27 19.20 -4.65
C GLU A 99 -15.13 19.78 -3.81
N ARG A 100 -14.90 19.22 -2.62
CA ARG A 100 -13.79 19.61 -1.75
C ARG A 100 -12.49 18.92 -2.12
N ASP A 101 -12.56 17.61 -2.36
CA ASP A 101 -11.38 16.77 -2.54
C ASP A 101 -10.74 16.97 -3.91
N LYS A 102 -11.49 17.41 -4.94
CA LYS A 102 -10.95 17.77 -6.25
C LYS A 102 -9.89 18.87 -6.11
N ALA A 103 -10.21 19.96 -5.42
CA ALA A 103 -9.27 21.06 -5.21
C ALA A 103 -8.05 20.63 -4.38
N LEU A 104 -8.24 19.74 -3.40
CA LEU A 104 -7.14 19.18 -2.62
C LEU A 104 -6.22 18.29 -3.47
N LEU A 105 -6.80 17.38 -4.25
CA LEU A 105 -6.09 16.48 -5.16
C LEU A 105 -5.26 17.28 -6.17
N SER A 106 -5.86 18.29 -6.80
CA SER A 106 -5.15 19.16 -7.74
C SER A 106 -3.93 19.82 -7.09
N ARG A 107 -4.10 20.43 -5.91
CA ARG A 107 -2.99 21.07 -5.19
C ARG A 107 -1.89 20.08 -4.79
N THR A 108 -2.25 18.87 -4.38
CA THR A 108 -1.27 17.84 -4.03
C THR A 108 -0.51 17.35 -5.26
N LEU A 109 -1.18 17.16 -6.39
CA LEU A 109 -0.54 16.79 -7.65
C LEU A 109 0.38 17.91 -8.17
N ASP A 110 -0.06 19.17 -8.09
CA ASP A 110 0.76 20.34 -8.42
C ASP A 110 2.01 20.39 -7.53
N TYR A 111 1.85 20.22 -6.21
CA TYR A 111 2.98 20.15 -5.28
C TYR A 111 3.96 19.02 -5.64
N PHE A 112 3.47 17.82 -5.94
CA PHE A 112 4.31 16.68 -6.30
C PHE A 112 5.05 16.88 -7.63
N ARG A 113 4.41 17.55 -8.60
CA ARG A 113 5.07 17.98 -9.84
C ARG A 113 6.17 18.99 -9.54
N ASP A 114 5.86 20.03 -8.76
CA ASP A 114 6.73 21.19 -8.56
C ASP A 114 8.00 20.86 -7.75
N ILE A 115 7.93 19.90 -6.81
CA ILE A 115 9.14 19.46 -6.07
C ILE A 115 10.13 18.67 -6.93
N GLY A 116 9.75 18.25 -8.15
CA GLY A 116 10.66 17.69 -9.16
C GLY A 116 11.33 16.37 -8.79
N HIS A 117 10.91 15.72 -7.70
CA HIS A 117 11.50 14.45 -7.27
C HIS A 117 11.15 13.33 -8.25
N THR A 118 12.14 12.49 -8.58
CA THR A 118 12.11 11.44 -9.61
C THR A 118 11.07 10.33 -9.43
N TYR A 119 10.25 10.39 -8.40
CA TYR A 119 9.53 9.24 -7.84
C TYR A 119 8.07 9.58 -7.50
N GLN A 120 7.57 10.67 -8.09
CA GLN A 120 6.21 11.19 -7.95
C GLN A 120 5.69 11.58 -9.34
N VAL A 121 4.39 11.86 -9.46
CA VAL A 121 3.75 12.22 -10.74
C VAL A 121 4.53 13.37 -11.41
N ARG A 122 5.19 13.07 -12.54
CA ARG A 122 5.98 14.04 -13.32
C ARG A 122 5.13 14.59 -14.45
N ASP A 123 5.10 15.92 -14.59
CA ASP A 123 4.50 16.65 -15.71
C ASP A 123 3.09 16.20 -16.15
N GLY A 124 2.30 15.69 -15.19
CA GLY A 124 0.93 15.22 -15.47
C GLY A 124 0.83 13.90 -16.22
N GLN A 125 1.92 13.15 -16.39
CA GLN A 125 1.90 11.81 -16.96
C GLN A 125 1.99 10.73 -15.88
N LEU A 126 1.09 9.74 -16.00
CA LEU A 126 1.17 8.46 -15.30
C LEU A 126 1.77 7.44 -16.28
N ASP A 127 2.84 6.78 -15.88
CA ASP A 127 3.52 5.76 -16.68
C ASP A 127 2.78 4.41 -16.61
N ALA A 128 2.10 4.16 -15.49
CA ALA A 128 1.40 2.91 -15.24
C ALA A 128 0.19 3.08 -14.31
N ILE A 129 -0.81 2.25 -14.52
CA ILE A 129 -1.88 2.00 -13.56
C ILE A 129 -1.80 0.52 -13.22
N TYR A 130 -1.78 0.19 -11.93
CA TYR A 130 -1.76 -1.19 -11.48
C TYR A 130 -3.08 -1.52 -10.79
N ASP A 131 -3.76 -2.55 -11.26
CA ASP A 131 -4.89 -3.18 -10.58
C ASP A 131 -4.37 -4.26 -9.61
N ILE A 132 -4.69 -4.10 -8.34
CA ILE A 132 -4.26 -4.99 -7.26
C ILE A 132 -5.51 -5.63 -6.66
N THR A 133 -5.56 -6.95 -6.71
CA THR A 133 -6.60 -7.72 -6.03
C THR A 133 -6.02 -8.39 -4.79
N VAL A 134 -6.49 -8.02 -3.61
CA VAL A 134 -6.20 -8.69 -2.33
C VAL A 134 -7.28 -9.71 -1.98
N GLY A 135 -6.83 -10.89 -1.57
CA GLY A 135 -7.65 -12.03 -1.14
C GLY A 135 -7.13 -12.66 0.16
N TYR A 136 -8.08 -13.15 0.96
CA TYR A 136 -7.83 -13.83 2.23
C TYR A 136 -8.53 -15.19 2.15
N PRO A 137 -7.82 -16.28 1.83
CA PRO A 137 -8.46 -17.57 1.51
C PRO A 137 -9.15 -18.24 2.69
N ARG A 138 -8.67 -17.99 3.92
CA ARG A 138 -9.15 -18.62 5.16
C ARG A 138 -9.68 -17.58 6.13
N THR A 139 -8.78 -16.97 6.90
CA THR A 139 -9.15 -16.02 7.95
C THR A 139 -9.17 -14.59 7.39
N LEU A 140 -10.32 -13.92 7.50
CA LEU A 140 -10.52 -12.54 7.05
C LEU A 140 -10.55 -11.60 8.26
N PRO A 141 -9.46 -10.87 8.56
CA PRO A 141 -9.45 -9.97 9.70
C PRO A 141 -10.23 -8.69 9.35
N GLN A 142 -11.18 -8.24 10.17
CA GLN A 142 -12.02 -7.07 9.85
C GLN A 142 -11.43 -5.78 10.42
N SER A 143 -10.82 -5.86 11.59
CA SER A 143 -10.37 -4.71 12.37
C SER A 143 -9.10 -4.99 13.16
N GLU A 144 -8.46 -3.93 13.63
CA GLU A 144 -7.26 -3.96 14.46
C GLU A 144 -7.48 -4.72 15.78
N VAL A 145 -8.73 -4.79 16.26
CA VAL A 145 -9.08 -5.58 17.46
C VAL A 145 -8.96 -7.08 17.20
N ASP A 146 -9.22 -7.53 15.97
CA ASP A 146 -9.08 -8.94 15.61
C ASP A 146 -7.61 -9.35 15.68
N LEU A 147 -6.69 -8.49 15.20
CA LEU A 147 -5.25 -8.68 15.39
C LEU A 147 -4.87 -8.71 16.87
N ALA A 148 -5.39 -7.78 17.69
CA ALA A 148 -5.08 -7.74 19.12
C ALA A 148 -5.57 -9.00 19.88
N ARG A 149 -6.59 -9.68 19.36
CA ARG A 149 -7.10 -10.96 19.88
C ARG A 149 -6.35 -12.18 19.34
N GLY A 150 -5.32 -11.98 18.52
CA GLY A 150 -4.54 -13.06 17.93
C GLY A 150 -5.16 -13.67 16.67
N ILE A 151 -6.18 -13.03 16.08
CA ILE A 151 -6.81 -13.49 14.84
C ILE A 151 -5.99 -12.93 13.67
N PHE A 152 -4.98 -13.69 13.25
CA PHE A 152 -4.13 -13.36 12.13
C PHE A 152 -4.52 -14.18 10.89
N PRO A 153 -4.53 -13.59 9.69
CA PRO A 153 -4.67 -14.38 8.47
C PRO A 153 -3.45 -15.27 8.31
N GLU A 154 -3.67 -16.54 7.99
CA GLU A 154 -2.57 -17.47 7.76
C GLU A 154 -1.91 -17.17 6.40
N GLU A 155 -2.71 -16.72 5.42
CA GLU A 155 -2.27 -16.37 4.08
C GLU A 155 -2.98 -15.13 3.56
N VAL A 156 -2.21 -14.24 2.93
CA VAL A 156 -2.75 -13.09 2.18
C VAL A 156 -2.21 -13.15 0.76
N HIS A 157 -3.13 -13.16 -0.20
CA HIS A 157 -2.83 -13.30 -1.62
C HIS A 157 -3.06 -11.96 -2.31
N LEU A 158 -2.04 -11.45 -3.00
CA LEU A 158 -2.13 -10.23 -3.78
C LEU A 158 -1.78 -10.53 -5.23
N ASN A 159 -2.73 -10.30 -6.12
CA ASN A 159 -2.52 -10.42 -7.56
C ASN A 159 -2.41 -9.02 -8.17
N ILE A 160 -1.28 -8.76 -8.84
CA ILE A 160 -0.95 -7.46 -9.44
C ILE A 160 -1.03 -7.57 -10.95
N ARG A 161 -1.77 -6.65 -11.58
CA ARG A 161 -1.84 -6.52 -13.03
C ARG A 161 -1.59 -5.08 -13.43
N ARG A 162 -0.76 -4.88 -14.44
CA ARG A 162 -0.63 -3.58 -15.10
C ARG A 162 -1.76 -3.37 -16.11
#